data_AF-A0A519KQY9-F1
#
_entry.id   AF-A0A519KQY9-F1
#
_cell.length_a   1.000
_cell.length_b   1.000
_cell.length_c   1.000
_cell.angle_alpha   90.00
_cell.angle_beta   90.00
_cell.angle_gamma   90.00
#
_symmetry.space_group_name_H-M   'P 1'
#
loop_
_entity.id
_entity.type
_entity.pdbx_description
1 polymer ?
#
loop_
_entity_poly.entity_id
_entity_poly.type
_entity_poly.pdbx_seq_one_letter_code
_entity_poly.pdbx_strand_id
1 'polypeptide(L)' 'FEGERGLGYPKERAEIMRKNRGILKDLKAVTCHDMLTVLKTVDQDLLKAAVAGERFQDYFFANATDEGIRAYIKGLV' A
#
# COMPACT_ATOMS: atom_id res chain seq x y z
N PHE A 1 -0.17 -0.45 -19.84
CA PHE A 1 -1.33 -0.64 -18.94
C PHE A 1 -2.59 -0.88 -19.77
N GLU A 2 -2.52 -1.73 -20.79
CA GLU A 2 -3.64 -1.96 -21.70
C GLU A 2 -4.39 -3.23 -21.29
N GLY A 3 -5.72 -3.22 -21.48
CA GLY A 3 -6.59 -4.33 -21.11
C GLY A 3 -7.08 -4.30 -19.66
N GLU A 4 -8.20 -4.99 -19.43
CA GLU A 4 -8.85 -5.07 -18.12
C GLU A 4 -8.14 -6.09 -17.21
N ARG A 5 -7.87 -5.70 -15.96
CA ARG A 5 -7.15 -6.54 -14.99
C ARG A 5 -8.09 -7.51 -14.28
N GLY A 6 -7.54 -8.63 -13.83
CA GLY A 6 -8.26 -9.55 -12.93
C GLY A 6 -9.32 -10.41 -13.61
N LEU A 7 -9.35 -10.44 -14.95
CA LEU A 7 -10.30 -11.22 -15.74
C LEU A 7 -10.17 -12.76 -15.58
N GLY A 8 -9.09 -13.24 -14.96
CA GLY A 8 -8.85 -14.66 -14.71
C GLY A 8 -8.41 -15.44 -15.95
N TYR A 9 -7.52 -16.42 -15.75
CA TYR A 9 -7.11 -17.35 -16.79
C TYR A 9 -6.69 -18.70 -16.17
N PRO A 10 -7.23 -19.85 -16.66
CA PRO A 10 -8.27 -19.98 -17.67
C PRO A 10 -9.60 -19.32 -17.29
N LYS A 11 -10.42 -18.95 -18.29
CA LYS A 11 -11.63 -18.11 -18.10
C LYS A 11 -12.67 -18.79 -17.21
N GLU A 12 -12.81 -20.10 -17.32
CA GLU A 12 -13.69 -20.93 -16.50
C GLU A 12 -13.33 -20.90 -15.00
N ARG A 13 -12.11 -20.47 -14.63
CA ARG A 13 -11.68 -20.31 -13.23
C ARG A 13 -11.77 -18.87 -12.73
N ALA A 14 -12.19 -17.91 -13.55
CA ALA A 14 -12.15 -16.49 -13.25
C ALA A 14 -12.87 -16.13 -11.94
N GLU A 15 -14.05 -16.71 -11.70
CA GLU A 15 -14.85 -16.43 -10.52
C GLU A 15 -14.22 -16.96 -9.24
N ILE A 16 -13.69 -18.19 -9.27
CA ILE A 16 -12.94 -18.78 -8.15
C ILE A 16 -11.71 -17.92 -7.84
N MET A 17 -10.98 -17.49 -8.86
CA MET A 17 -9.82 -16.62 -8.70
C MET A 17 -10.20 -15.25 -8.12
N ARG A 18 -11.29 -14.65 -8.58
CA ARG A 18 -11.80 -13.38 -8.07
C ARG A 18 -12.15 -13.48 -6.59
N LYS A 19 -12.87 -14.53 -6.20
CA LYS A 19 -13.20 -14.83 -4.80
C LYS A 19 -11.94 -15.02 -3.95
N ASN A 20 -10.99 -15.83 -4.42
CA ASN A 20 -9.77 -16.12 -3.67
C ASN A 20 -8.86 -14.89 -3.52
N ARG A 21 -8.86 -13.94 -4.47
CA ARG A 21 -8.16 -12.65 -4.31
C ARG A 21 -8.77 -11.81 -3.18
N GLY A 22 -10.10 -11.85 -3.01
CA GLY A 22 -10.78 -11.24 -1.86
C GLY A 22 -10.33 -11.89 -0.55
N ILE A 23 -10.37 -13.22 -0.48
CA ILE A 23 -9.94 -13.98 0.71
C ILE A 23 -8.47 -13.68 1.05
N LEU A 24 -7.59 -13.59 0.05
CA LEU A 24 -6.19 -13.24 0.26
C LEU A 24 -6.04 -11.82 0.83
N LYS A 25 -6.84 -10.86 0.34
CA LYS A 25 -6.86 -9.49 0.89
C LYS A 25 -7.27 -9.50 2.35
N ASP A 26 -8.31 -10.23 2.69
CA ASP A 26 -8.84 -10.31 4.06
C ASP A 26 -7.86 -11.04 4.99
N LEU A 27 -7.24 -12.12 4.51
CA LEU A 27 -6.18 -12.84 5.23
C LEU A 27 -4.99 -11.91 5.54
N LYS A 28 -4.56 -11.10 4.57
CA LYS A 28 -3.48 -10.12 4.79
C LYS A 28 -3.89 -9.07 5.83
N ALA A 29 -5.14 -8.61 5.81
CA ALA A 29 -5.64 -7.63 6.77
C ALA A 29 -5.66 -8.14 8.22
N VAL A 30 -5.91 -9.43 8.46
CA VAL A 30 -5.90 -10.00 9.82
C VAL A 30 -4.50 -10.37 10.32
N THR A 31 -3.55 -10.54 9.41
CA THR A 31 -2.16 -10.96 9.74
C THR A 31 -1.17 -9.80 9.79
N CYS A 32 -1.55 -8.61 9.29
CA CYS A 32 -0.70 -7.43 9.27
C CYS A 32 -1.35 -6.30 10.09
N HIS A 33 -0.52 -5.45 10.70
CA HIS A 33 -0.99 -4.16 11.23
C HIS A 33 -1.36 -3.21 10.09
N ASP A 34 -2.20 -2.21 10.39
CA ASP A 34 -2.47 -1.12 9.46
C ASP A 34 -1.19 -0.32 9.17
N MET A 35 -1.15 0.32 8.01
CA MET A 35 0.08 0.98 7.53
C MET A 35 0.54 2.11 8.46
N LEU A 36 -0.38 2.87 9.06
CA LEU A 36 0.01 3.96 9.96
C LEU A 36 0.65 3.41 11.25
N THR A 37 0.13 2.31 11.79
CA THR A 37 0.75 1.59 12.90
C THR A 37 2.15 1.08 12.53
N VAL A 38 2.32 0.49 11.34
CA VAL A 38 3.64 0.04 10.87
C VAL A 38 4.62 1.20 10.76
N LEU A 39 4.24 2.32 10.13
CA LEU A 39 5.10 3.50 9.99
C LEU A 39 5.54 4.06 11.35
N LYS A 40 4.68 3.99 12.36
CA LYS A 40 4.98 4.45 13.73
C LYS A 40 5.89 3.52 14.52
N THR A 41 5.98 2.25 14.13
CA THR A 41 6.62 1.19 14.95
C THR A 41 7.85 0.58 14.30
N VAL A 42 8.02 0.75 12.99
CA VAL A 42 9.23 0.37 12.28
C VAL A 42 10.42 1.22 12.74
N ASP A 43 11.63 0.71 12.49
CA ASP A 43 12.87 1.47 12.64
C ASP A 43 12.75 2.83 11.91
N GLN A 44 12.93 3.91 12.67
CA GLN A 44 12.69 5.27 12.18
C GLN A 44 13.82 5.78 11.29
N ASP A 45 15.04 5.26 11.43
CA ASP A 45 16.14 5.63 10.54
C ASP A 45 15.95 4.95 9.18
N LEU A 46 15.45 3.71 9.17
CA LEU A 46 15.01 3.05 7.95
C LEU A 46 13.89 3.85 7.26
N LEU A 47 12.88 4.28 8.00
CA LEU A 47 11.76 5.05 7.43
C LEU A 47 12.23 6.40 6.87
N LYS A 48 13.03 7.16 7.62
CA LYS A 48 13.59 8.43 7.16
C LYS A 48 14.42 8.25 5.90
N ALA A 49 15.29 7.23 5.86
CA ALA A 49 16.08 6.93 4.66
C ALA A 49 15.20 6.58 3.45
N ALA A 50 14.12 5.83 3.66
CA ALA A 50 13.18 5.45 2.60
C ALA A 50 12.44 6.66 1.97
N VAL A 51 12.26 7.74 2.74
CA VAL A 51 11.56 8.96 2.29
C VAL A 51 12.49 10.14 1.97
N ALA A 52 13.81 9.95 2.05
CA ALA A 52 14.81 11.01 1.88
C ALA A 52 15.13 11.38 0.42
N GLY A 53 14.51 10.72 -0.57
CA GLY A 53 14.77 11.01 -1.97
C GLY A 53 14.38 12.45 -2.36
N GLU A 54 15.19 13.11 -3.18
CA GLU A 54 15.02 14.54 -3.53
C GLU A 54 13.64 14.92 -4.07
N ARG A 55 12.98 13.99 -4.78
CA ARG A 55 11.62 14.19 -5.34
C ARG A 55 10.52 13.47 -4.57
N PHE A 56 10.84 12.84 -3.45
CA PHE A 56 9.86 12.07 -2.68
C PHE A 56 8.73 12.98 -2.21
N GLN A 57 9.08 14.12 -1.58
CA GLN A 57 8.09 15.04 -1.04
C GLN A 57 7.15 15.58 -2.13
N ASP A 58 7.70 16.01 -3.27
CA ASP A 58 6.93 16.54 -4.39
C ASP A 58 5.87 15.54 -4.86
N TYR A 59 6.27 14.30 -5.12
CA TYR A 59 5.36 13.29 -5.64
C TYR A 59 4.41 12.75 -4.57
N PHE A 60 4.92 12.52 -3.36
CA PHE A 60 4.14 11.96 -2.27
C PHE A 60 3.05 12.94 -1.83
N PHE A 61 3.40 14.19 -1.50
CA PHE A 61 2.40 15.14 -1.00
C PHE A 61 1.45 15.65 -2.07
N ALA A 62 1.81 15.59 -3.36
CA ALA A 62 0.88 15.91 -4.44
C ALA A 62 -0.19 14.82 -4.67
N ASN A 63 0.07 13.56 -4.31
CA ASN A 63 -0.77 12.42 -4.73
C ASN A 63 -1.30 11.55 -3.59
N ALA A 64 -0.69 11.58 -2.40
CA ALA A 64 -1.14 10.78 -1.27
C ALA A 64 -2.54 11.22 -0.83
N THR A 65 -3.41 10.25 -0.54
CA THR A 65 -4.82 10.49 -0.19
C THR A 65 -5.16 10.13 1.26
N ASP A 66 -4.28 9.41 1.95
CA ASP A 66 -4.47 9.06 3.35
C ASP A 66 -3.89 10.17 4.23
N GLU A 67 -4.75 10.99 4.82
CA GLU A 67 -4.34 12.14 5.63
C GLU A 67 -3.55 11.74 6.89
N GLY A 68 -3.81 10.57 7.46
CA GLY A 68 -3.08 10.09 8.63
C GLY A 68 -1.63 9.75 8.29
N ILE A 69 -1.43 9.05 7.17
CA ILE A 69 -0.10 8.75 6.65
C ILE A 69 0.61 10.03 6.20
N ARG A 70 -0.08 10.93 5.49
CA ARG A 70 0.49 12.22 5.06
C ARG A 70 1.00 13.04 6.25
N ALA A 71 0.17 13.20 7.28
CA ALA A 71 0.53 13.95 8.46
C ALA A 71 1.74 13.32 9.18
N TYR A 72 1.78 12.00 9.28
CA TYR A 72 2.89 11.30 9.92
C TYR A 72 4.20 11.47 9.14
N ILE A 73 4.19 11.24 7.83
CA ILE A 73 5.38 11.40 6.98
C ILE A 73 5.87 12.85 6.97
N LYS A 74 4.97 13.83 6.95
CA LYS A 74 5.32 15.25 7.04
C LYS A 74 6.04 15.61 8.35
N GLY A 75 5.82 14.86 9.43
CA GLY A 75 6.54 15.05 10.69
C GLY A 75 7.97 14.49 10.69
N LEU A 76 8.37 13.75 9.64
CA LEU A 76 9.69 13.11 9.52
C LEU A 76 10.65 13.82 8.57
N VAL A 77 10.13 14.74 7.74
CA VAL A 77 10.85 15.42 6.65
C VAL A 77 10.77 16.94 6.75
#